data_AF-A0A3D8IYX7-F1
#
_entry.id   AF-A0A3D8IYX7-F1
#
_cell.length_a   1.000
_cell.length_b   1.000
_cell.length_c   1.000
_cell.angle_alpha   90.00
_cell.angle_beta   90.00
_cell.angle_gamma   90.00
#
_symmetry.space_group_name_H-M   'P 1'
#
loop_
_entity.id
_entity.type
_entity.pdbx_description
1 polymer ?
#
loop_
_entity_poly.entity_id
_entity_poly.type
_entity_poly.pdbx_seq_one_letter_code
_entity_poly.pdbx_strand_id
1 'polypeptide(L)'
;MEKFNPERRKTILKWVSSAGALGVGAMVWSVCLKGANKADALRPPCAGSESEFLSSCIRCGLCVEACPYLTLKLATPSNGISAGTPYFEPRKIPCYMCKDIPCAKACPSGALDLKRVSKEGGEPNINEAKMGVAVIDTTHCIAYGGIQCDACYRACPLIGKAIYLEFRHSTFTNEHSELLPMVNAEVCTGCGMCERACVTAKPTIRVLPREKVLGSVGEHYIRSWKEGDESRILENGVSSSPRKDALDYLNDGGF
;
A
#
# COMPACT_ATOMS: atom_id res chain seq x y z
N MET A 1 41.90 10.27 -60.47
CA MET A 1 40.46 10.36 -60.17
C MET A 1 40.02 9.01 -59.60
N GLU A 2 39.85 8.91 -58.29
CA GLU A 2 39.35 7.69 -57.63
C GLU A 2 37.94 7.35 -58.13
N LYS A 3 37.75 6.12 -58.61
CA LYS A 3 36.47 5.66 -59.15
C LYS A 3 35.44 5.55 -58.02
N PHE A 4 34.36 6.32 -58.13
CA PHE A 4 33.19 6.24 -57.25
C PHE A 4 32.64 4.80 -57.25
N ASN A 5 32.70 4.11 -56.11
CA ASN A 5 32.20 2.74 -55.97
C ASN A 5 30.78 2.75 -55.34
N PRO A 6 29.73 2.50 -56.14
CA PRO A 6 28.33 2.57 -55.67
C PRO A 6 27.98 1.50 -54.62
N GLU A 7 28.70 0.38 -54.58
CA GLU A 7 28.47 -0.69 -53.61
C GLU A 7 28.96 -0.30 -52.20
N ARG A 8 30.07 0.46 -52.08
CA ARG A 8 30.52 1.02 -50.78
C ARG A 8 29.52 2.02 -50.19
N ARG A 9 28.82 2.79 -51.03
CA ARG A 9 27.77 3.72 -50.58
C ARG A 9 26.57 2.97 -50.00
N LYS A 10 26.13 1.88 -50.66
CA LYS A 10 25.01 1.06 -50.19
C LYS A 10 25.33 0.35 -48.88
N THR A 11 26.55 -0.16 -48.70
CA THR A 11 26.95 -0.80 -47.45
C THR A 11 26.99 0.22 -46.31
N ILE A 12 27.61 1.39 -46.50
CA ILE A 12 27.63 2.45 -45.48
C ILE A 12 26.21 2.90 -45.10
N LEU A 13 25.31 3.08 -46.08
CA LEU A 13 23.91 3.43 -45.81
C LEU A 13 23.18 2.35 -44.99
N LYS A 14 23.39 1.07 -45.31
CA LYS A 14 22.85 -0.05 -44.51
C LYS A 14 23.38 -0.01 -43.08
N TRP A 15 24.69 0.14 -42.88
CA TRP A 15 25.30 0.22 -41.55
C TRP A 15 24.76 1.39 -40.72
N VAL A 16 24.65 2.59 -41.30
CA VAL A 16 24.07 3.77 -40.62
C VAL A 16 22.61 3.53 -40.27
N SER A 17 21.81 2.94 -41.18
CA SER A 17 20.41 2.62 -40.91
C SER A 17 20.24 1.57 -39.81
N SER A 18 21.08 0.53 -39.80
CA SER A 18 21.08 -0.51 -38.76
C SER A 18 21.50 0.04 -37.40
N ALA A 19 22.53 0.88 -37.36
CA ALA A 19 22.99 1.55 -36.14
C ALA A 19 21.91 2.51 -35.59
N GLY A 20 21.22 3.24 -36.48
CA GLY A 20 20.08 4.08 -36.12
C GLY A 20 18.92 3.27 -35.53
N ALA A 21 18.56 2.14 -36.16
CA ALA A 21 17.51 1.26 -35.67
C ALA A 21 17.85 0.64 -34.31
N LEU A 22 19.11 0.22 -34.10
CA LEU A 22 19.58 -0.28 -32.81
C LEU A 22 19.60 0.83 -31.74
N GLY A 23 19.98 2.05 -32.10
CA GLY A 23 19.97 3.20 -31.18
C GLY A 23 18.57 3.56 -30.70
N VAL A 24 17.60 3.61 -31.62
CA VAL A 24 16.17 3.83 -31.28
C VAL A 24 15.63 2.66 -30.45
N GLY A 25 15.95 1.42 -30.84
CA GLY A 25 15.59 0.22 -30.09
C GLY A 25 16.14 0.25 -28.66
N ALA A 26 17.40 0.64 -28.49
CA ALA A 26 18.04 0.79 -27.17
C ALA A 26 17.39 1.90 -26.33
N MET A 27 17.03 3.04 -26.92
CA MET A 27 16.30 4.10 -26.21
C MET A 27 14.91 3.64 -25.74
N VAL A 28 14.12 3.04 -26.64
CA VAL A 28 12.78 2.52 -26.31
C VAL A 28 12.88 1.45 -25.22
N TRP A 29 13.84 0.53 -25.35
CA TRP A 29 14.11 -0.49 -24.33
C TRP A 29 14.50 0.12 -22.98
N SER A 30 15.36 1.13 -22.97
CA SER A 30 15.76 1.84 -21.74
C SER A 30 14.59 2.52 -21.04
N VAL A 31 13.65 3.11 -21.80
CA VAL A 31 12.43 3.71 -21.25
C VAL A 31 11.53 2.64 -20.64
N CYS A 32 11.34 1.50 -21.32
CA CYS A 32 10.57 0.38 -20.78
C CYS A 32 11.20 -0.20 -19.50
N LEU A 33 12.52 -0.38 -19.46
CA LEU A 33 13.22 -0.90 -18.28
C LEU A 33 13.06 0.02 -17.06
N LYS A 34 13.08 1.35 -17.24
CA LYS A 34 12.87 2.30 -16.14
C LYS A 34 11.45 2.22 -15.57
N GLY A 35 10.45 1.91 -16.39
CA GLY A 35 9.06 1.72 -15.96
C GLY A 35 8.76 0.36 -15.32
N ALA A 36 9.68 -0.61 -15.37
CA ALA A 36 9.45 -1.97 -14.88
C ALA A 36 9.52 -2.11 -13.35
N ASN A 37 10.09 -1.13 -12.63
CA ASN A 37 10.07 -1.13 -11.18
C ASN A 37 8.66 -0.78 -10.69
N LYS A 38 7.88 -1.77 -10.25
CA LYS A 38 6.56 -1.55 -9.62
C LYS A 38 6.73 -0.69 -8.37
N ALA A 39 6.50 0.62 -8.49
CA ALA A 39 6.51 1.51 -7.35
C ALA A 39 5.34 1.18 -6.42
N ASP A 40 5.55 1.34 -5.10
CA ASP A 40 4.52 1.21 -4.07
C ASP A 40 3.55 2.39 -4.14
N ALA A 41 2.67 2.36 -5.14
CA ALA A 41 1.66 3.40 -5.32
C ALA A 41 0.51 3.21 -4.34
N LEU A 42 0.19 4.26 -3.57
CA LEU A 42 -1.03 4.30 -2.79
C LEU A 42 -2.18 4.84 -3.64
N ARG A 43 -3.27 4.08 -3.65
CA ARG A 43 -4.50 4.41 -4.40
C ARG A 43 -5.44 5.29 -3.59
N PRO A 44 -6.26 6.13 -4.25
CA PRO A 44 -7.27 6.94 -3.57
C PRO A 44 -8.21 6.12 -2.69
N PRO A 45 -8.95 6.76 -1.76
CA PRO A 45 -9.94 6.06 -0.95
C PRO A 45 -11.01 5.41 -1.84
N CYS A 46 -11.60 4.31 -1.35
CA CYS A 46 -12.59 3.51 -2.07
C CYS A 46 -12.06 2.72 -3.28
N ALA A 47 -10.74 2.68 -3.49
CA ALA A 47 -10.15 1.73 -4.42
C ALA A 47 -10.30 0.29 -3.88
N GLY A 48 -10.56 -0.66 -4.78
CA GLY A 48 -10.52 -2.09 -4.47
C GLY A 48 -9.09 -2.62 -4.37
N SER A 49 -8.93 -3.93 -4.53
CA SER A 49 -7.62 -4.54 -4.74
C SER A 49 -6.91 -3.92 -5.95
N GLU A 50 -5.57 -4.00 -6.01
CA GLU A 50 -4.83 -3.36 -7.10
C GLU A 50 -5.26 -3.92 -8.47
N SER A 51 -5.57 -5.22 -8.56
CA SER A 51 -6.05 -5.85 -9.80
C SER A 51 -7.45 -5.36 -10.22
N GLU A 52 -8.42 -5.31 -9.30
CA GLU A 52 -9.77 -4.79 -9.55
C GLU A 52 -9.76 -3.31 -9.95
N PHE A 53 -8.91 -2.53 -9.29
CA PHE A 53 -8.77 -1.12 -9.57
C PHE A 53 -8.22 -0.90 -10.98
N LEU A 54 -7.18 -1.63 -11.37
CA LEU A 54 -6.56 -1.52 -12.68
C LEU A 54 -7.48 -1.98 -13.82
N SER A 55 -8.36 -2.97 -13.58
CA SER A 55 -9.33 -3.43 -14.59
C SER A 55 -10.50 -2.46 -14.76
N SER A 56 -10.91 -1.78 -13.69
CA SER A 56 -12.09 -0.89 -13.70
C SER A 56 -11.75 0.57 -14.05
N CYS A 57 -10.49 1.00 -13.87
CA CYS A 57 -10.10 2.38 -14.06
C CYS A 57 -9.93 2.75 -15.54
N ILE A 58 -10.78 3.63 -16.04
CA ILE A 58 -10.72 4.16 -17.42
C ILE A 58 -9.73 5.32 -17.60
N ARG A 59 -8.95 5.67 -16.56
CA ARG A 59 -7.89 6.70 -16.61
C ARG A 59 -8.39 8.09 -17.02
N CYS A 60 -9.62 8.45 -16.66
CA CYS A 60 -10.25 9.72 -17.02
C CYS A 60 -9.73 10.94 -16.26
N GLY A 61 -9.08 10.76 -15.10
CA GLY A 61 -8.53 11.87 -14.31
C GLY A 61 -9.52 12.68 -13.48
N LEU A 62 -10.83 12.43 -13.58
CA LEU A 62 -11.87 13.17 -12.84
C LEU A 62 -11.68 13.14 -11.31
N CYS A 63 -11.18 12.03 -10.77
CA CYS A 63 -10.87 11.92 -9.34
C CYS A 63 -9.77 12.90 -8.88
N VAL A 64 -8.81 13.22 -9.75
CA VAL A 64 -7.71 14.16 -9.47
C VAL A 64 -8.24 15.58 -9.44
N GLU A 65 -9.08 15.94 -10.40
CA GLU A 65 -9.73 17.26 -10.46
C GLU A 65 -10.70 17.49 -9.29
N ALA A 66 -11.46 16.46 -8.91
CA ALA A 66 -12.39 16.53 -7.78
C ALA A 66 -11.71 16.58 -6.40
N CYS A 67 -10.38 16.42 -6.31
CA CYS A 67 -9.67 16.43 -5.03
C CYS A 67 -9.38 17.86 -4.55
N PRO A 68 -10.03 18.34 -3.48
CA PRO A 68 -9.88 19.75 -3.05
C PRO A 68 -8.47 20.08 -2.54
N TYR A 69 -7.71 19.08 -2.11
CA TYR A 69 -6.36 19.26 -1.55
C TYR A 69 -5.23 18.95 -2.54
N LEU A 70 -5.56 18.65 -3.81
CA LEU A 70 -4.58 18.28 -4.83
C LEU A 70 -3.66 17.12 -4.39
N THR A 71 -4.19 16.22 -3.57
CA THR A 71 -3.48 15.03 -3.06
C THR A 71 -3.16 14.06 -4.20
N LEU A 72 -4.13 13.86 -5.10
CA LEU A 72 -4.04 12.86 -6.15
C LEU A 72 -3.27 13.38 -7.36
N LYS A 73 -2.50 12.50 -8.01
CA LYS A 73 -1.75 12.77 -9.24
C LYS A 73 -1.93 11.62 -10.21
N LEU A 74 -1.82 11.90 -11.51
CA LEU A 74 -1.79 10.86 -12.53
C LEU A 74 -0.38 10.30 -12.69
N ALA A 75 -0.28 8.97 -12.72
CA ALA A 75 0.98 8.28 -12.96
C ALA A 75 1.46 8.51 -14.41
N THR A 76 2.72 8.88 -14.56
CA THR A 76 3.41 8.88 -15.85
C THR A 76 4.15 7.55 -16.05
N PRO A 77 4.43 7.14 -17.29
CA PRO A 77 5.17 5.89 -17.58
C PRO A 77 6.53 5.78 -16.87
N SER A 78 7.14 6.92 -16.52
CA SER A 78 8.41 7.01 -15.78
C SER A 78 8.32 6.58 -14.32
N ASN A 79 7.12 6.54 -13.73
CA ASN A 79 6.96 6.42 -12.29
C ASN A 79 6.91 4.97 -11.81
N GLY A 80 6.93 3.99 -12.73
CA GLY A 80 6.82 2.58 -12.35
C GLY A 80 5.43 2.18 -11.83
N ILE A 81 4.44 3.05 -12.07
CA ILE A 81 3.03 2.85 -11.74
C ILE A 81 2.29 2.78 -13.08
N SER A 82 1.21 1.99 -13.16
CA SER A 82 0.38 1.91 -14.36
C SER A 82 0.01 3.31 -14.88
N ALA A 83 0.49 3.67 -16.06
CA ALA A 83 0.34 5.03 -16.59
C ALA A 83 -1.12 5.47 -16.68
N GLY A 84 -1.40 6.74 -16.35
CA GLY A 84 -2.74 7.32 -16.35
C GLY A 84 -3.61 6.93 -15.14
N THR A 85 -3.09 6.16 -14.18
CA THR A 85 -3.83 5.82 -12.96
C THR A 85 -3.55 6.82 -11.83
N PRO A 86 -4.55 7.16 -11.00
CA PRO A 86 -4.35 8.07 -9.88
C PRO A 86 -3.58 7.39 -8.74
N TYR A 87 -2.70 8.17 -8.11
CA TYR A 87 -1.96 7.79 -6.91
C TYR A 87 -1.67 9.03 -6.06
N PHE A 88 -1.20 8.86 -4.82
CA PHE A 88 -0.68 9.96 -4.01
C PHE A 88 0.59 9.59 -3.26
N GLU A 89 1.31 10.62 -2.83
CA GLU A 89 2.56 10.51 -2.07
C GLU A 89 2.35 11.10 -0.67
N PRO A 90 2.16 10.26 0.38
CA PRO A 90 1.89 10.70 1.75
C PRO A 90 2.80 11.80 2.27
N ARG A 91 4.11 11.65 2.05
CA ARG A 91 5.12 12.61 2.50
C ARG A 91 4.91 14.02 1.92
N LYS A 92 4.47 14.12 0.66
CA LYS A 92 4.25 15.40 -0.03
C LYS A 92 2.90 15.99 0.28
N ILE A 93 1.81 15.26 0.01
CA ILE A 93 0.44 15.69 0.29
C ILE A 93 -0.35 14.42 0.64
N PRO A 94 -0.73 14.21 1.91
CA PRO A 94 -1.50 13.05 2.33
C PRO A 94 -2.97 13.19 1.94
N CYS A 95 -3.73 12.11 2.13
CA CYS A 95 -5.18 12.15 2.03
C CYS A 95 -5.78 12.79 3.28
N TYR A 96 -6.54 13.87 3.11
CA TYR A 96 -7.19 14.59 4.20
C TYR A 96 -8.50 13.98 4.69
N MET A 97 -8.87 12.78 4.21
CA MET A 97 -10.07 12.05 4.63
C MET A 97 -11.35 12.89 4.59
N CYS A 98 -11.64 13.46 3.41
CA CYS A 98 -12.85 14.26 3.19
C CYS A 98 -14.11 13.43 3.49
N LYS A 99 -15.04 13.95 4.31
CA LYS A 99 -16.30 13.26 4.66
C LYS A 99 -17.14 12.92 3.43
N ASP A 100 -17.22 13.84 2.47
CA ASP A 100 -18.02 13.68 1.26
C ASP A 100 -17.38 12.81 0.17
N ILE A 101 -16.12 12.40 0.34
CA ILE A 101 -15.35 11.57 -0.61
C ILE A 101 -15.55 11.99 -2.09
N PRO A 102 -15.25 13.26 -2.44
CA PRO A 102 -15.56 13.79 -3.77
C PRO A 102 -14.84 13.03 -4.89
N CYS A 103 -13.64 12.51 -4.62
CA CYS A 103 -12.87 11.71 -5.58
C CYS A 103 -13.57 10.41 -6.00
N ALA A 104 -14.32 9.76 -5.09
CA ALA A 104 -15.09 8.56 -5.41
C ALA A 104 -16.42 8.90 -6.09
N LYS A 105 -17.11 9.96 -5.63
CA LYS A 105 -18.34 10.47 -6.29
C LYS A 105 -18.12 10.87 -7.75
N ALA A 106 -16.94 11.40 -8.07
CA ALA A 106 -16.58 11.79 -9.44
C ALA A 106 -16.17 10.62 -10.34
N CYS A 107 -16.12 9.37 -9.84
CA CYS A 107 -15.66 8.22 -10.62
C CYS A 107 -16.80 7.61 -11.47
N PRO A 108 -16.78 7.76 -12.81
CA PRO A 108 -17.85 7.22 -13.67
C PRO A 108 -17.75 5.70 -13.86
N SER A 109 -16.55 5.13 -13.75
CA SER A 109 -16.31 3.70 -14.05
C SER A 109 -16.51 2.79 -12.84
N GLY A 110 -16.78 3.33 -11.65
CA GLY A 110 -16.88 2.54 -10.42
C GLY A 110 -15.54 1.98 -9.91
N ALA A 111 -14.41 2.41 -10.47
CA ALA A 111 -13.09 2.04 -9.95
C ALA A 111 -12.86 2.48 -8.50
N LEU A 112 -13.49 3.60 -8.11
CA LEU A 112 -13.60 4.07 -6.74
C LEU A 112 -15.07 3.95 -6.32
N ASP A 113 -15.40 2.91 -5.55
CA ASP A 113 -16.79 2.59 -5.20
C ASP A 113 -17.08 2.93 -3.74
N LEU A 114 -18.04 3.84 -3.53
CA LEU A 114 -18.51 4.24 -2.20
C LEU A 114 -19.06 3.05 -1.38
N LYS A 115 -19.56 2.00 -2.04
CA LYS A 115 -20.03 0.79 -1.36
C LYS A 115 -18.95 0.13 -0.51
N ARG A 116 -17.66 0.31 -0.85
CA ARG A 116 -16.53 -0.25 -0.07
C ARG A 116 -16.33 0.43 1.28
N VAL A 117 -16.93 1.60 1.49
CA VAL A 117 -16.83 2.38 2.74
C VAL A 117 -18.18 2.64 3.40
N SER A 118 -19.27 2.16 2.78
CA SER A 118 -20.61 2.15 3.35
C SER A 118 -20.86 0.81 4.05
N LYS A 119 -21.40 0.86 5.26
CA LYS A 119 -22.01 -0.33 5.89
C LYS A 119 -23.39 -0.57 5.27
N GLU A 120 -23.93 -1.79 5.37
CA GLU A 120 -25.20 -2.17 4.74
C GLU A 120 -26.31 -1.12 4.99
N GLY A 121 -26.73 -0.42 3.92
CA GLY A 121 -27.77 0.61 3.97
C GLY A 121 -27.38 1.97 4.58
N GLY A 122 -26.10 2.17 4.95
CA GLY A 122 -25.62 3.38 5.63
C GLY A 122 -24.90 4.38 4.72
N GLU A 123 -24.75 5.61 5.22
CA GLU A 123 -23.94 6.66 4.58
C GLU A 123 -22.45 6.25 4.49
N PRO A 124 -21.73 6.67 3.42
CA PRO A 124 -20.32 6.33 3.24
C PRO A 124 -19.46 6.94 4.35
N ASN A 125 -18.68 6.12 5.04
CA ASN A 125 -17.79 6.55 6.11
C ASN A 125 -16.32 6.42 5.69
N ILE A 126 -15.66 7.55 5.45
CA ILE A 126 -14.25 7.60 5.04
C ILE A 126 -13.28 6.89 6.00
N ASN A 127 -13.67 6.70 7.26
CA ASN A 127 -12.87 6.00 8.26
C ASN A 127 -12.74 4.49 7.99
N GLU A 128 -13.61 3.93 7.14
CA GLU A 128 -13.54 2.52 6.73
C GLU A 128 -12.64 2.31 5.50
N ALA A 129 -12.16 3.38 4.86
CA ALA A 129 -11.33 3.30 3.66
C ALA A 129 -10.02 2.54 3.91
N LYS A 130 -9.60 1.70 2.94
CA LYS A 130 -8.39 0.87 3.03
C LYS A 130 -7.39 1.21 1.91
N MET A 131 -6.76 2.38 1.98
CA MET A 131 -5.77 2.83 0.97
C MET A 131 -4.39 2.17 1.17
N GLY A 132 -4.02 1.90 2.42
CA GLY A 132 -2.70 1.38 2.81
C GLY A 132 -2.62 1.12 4.32
N VAL A 133 -1.44 0.75 4.80
CA VAL A 133 -1.14 0.56 6.23
C VAL A 133 0.15 1.29 6.56
N ALA A 134 0.17 1.98 7.70
CA ALA A 134 1.37 2.61 8.22
C ALA A 134 2.27 1.58 8.91
N VAL A 135 3.56 1.63 8.64
CA VAL A 135 4.61 0.78 9.23
C VAL A 135 5.67 1.69 9.84
N ILE A 136 6.08 1.37 11.06
CA ILE A 136 7.07 2.15 11.82
C ILE A 136 8.39 1.39 11.81
N ASP A 137 9.46 2.09 11.43
CA ASP A 137 10.84 1.66 11.65
C ASP A 137 11.20 1.95 13.11
N THR A 138 11.17 0.90 13.93
CA THR A 138 11.47 0.97 15.36
C THR A 138 12.94 1.30 15.66
N THR A 139 13.85 1.10 14.70
CA THR A 139 15.28 1.32 14.90
C THR A 139 15.64 2.80 14.78
N HIS A 140 15.04 3.50 13.81
CA HIS A 140 15.34 4.91 13.55
C HIS A 140 14.31 5.88 14.13
N CYS A 141 13.18 5.39 14.65
CA CYS A 141 12.17 6.23 15.27
C CYS A 141 12.69 6.85 16.57
N ILE A 142 12.68 8.18 16.65
CA ILE A 142 13.14 8.91 17.84
C ILE A 142 12.33 8.58 19.10
N ALA A 143 11.06 8.19 18.95
CA ALA A 143 10.22 7.73 20.07
C ALA A 143 10.76 6.42 20.69
N TYR A 144 11.23 5.51 19.84
CA TYR A 144 11.91 4.28 20.27
C TYR A 144 13.33 4.54 20.75
N GLY A 145 13.93 5.67 20.37
CA GLY A 145 15.20 6.16 20.89
C GLY A 145 15.11 6.88 22.25
N GLY A 146 13.94 6.86 22.91
CA GLY A 146 13.74 7.45 24.24
C GLY A 146 13.33 8.94 24.25
N ILE A 147 13.16 9.57 23.08
CA ILE A 147 12.66 10.96 22.99
C ILE A 147 11.14 10.94 23.01
N GLN A 148 10.51 11.79 23.84
CA GLN A 148 9.05 11.92 23.88
C GLN A 148 8.51 12.58 22.59
N CYS A 149 8.18 11.76 21.60
CA CYS A 149 7.61 12.19 20.33
C CYS A 149 6.28 11.48 20.06
N ASP A 150 5.21 12.25 19.92
CA ASP A 150 3.86 11.77 19.61
C ASP A 150 3.28 12.43 18.34
N ALA A 151 4.16 12.97 17.48
CA ALA A 151 3.77 13.69 16.27
C ALA A 151 2.88 12.85 15.33
N CYS A 152 3.24 11.58 15.12
CA CYS A 152 2.46 10.67 14.28
C CYS A 152 1.10 10.31 14.90
N TYR A 153 1.04 10.20 16.24
CA TYR A 153 -0.17 9.92 17.00
C TYR A 153 -1.15 11.11 16.92
N ARG A 154 -0.68 12.33 17.19
CA ARG A 154 -1.50 13.55 17.10
C ARG A 154 -1.96 13.89 15.67
N ALA A 155 -1.16 13.54 14.67
CA ALA A 155 -1.51 13.76 13.27
C ALA A 155 -2.56 12.76 12.74
N CYS A 156 -2.85 11.68 13.46
CA CYS A 156 -3.79 10.67 13.02
C CYS A 156 -5.25 11.14 13.19
N PRO A 157 -6.09 11.12 12.13
CA PRO A 157 -7.53 11.40 12.26
C PRO A 157 -8.26 10.39 13.15
N LEU A 158 -7.73 9.18 13.25
CA LEU A 158 -8.25 8.07 14.07
C LEU A 158 -7.37 7.86 15.30
N ILE A 159 -7.11 8.95 16.03
CA ILE A 159 -6.29 8.97 17.23
C ILE A 159 -6.78 7.96 18.27
N GLY A 160 -5.86 7.19 18.85
CA GLY A 160 -6.16 6.14 19.83
C GLY A 160 -6.78 4.86 19.24
N LYS A 161 -7.16 4.85 17.96
CA LYS A 161 -7.72 3.68 17.28
C LYS A 161 -6.76 3.11 16.23
N ALA A 162 -6.37 3.92 15.25
CA ALA A 162 -5.45 3.50 14.19
C ALA A 162 -3.98 3.59 14.64
N ILE A 163 -3.64 4.65 15.39
CA ILE A 163 -2.35 4.78 16.06
C ILE A 163 -2.64 5.01 17.54
N TYR A 164 -2.05 4.19 18.39
CA TYR A 164 -2.13 4.29 19.84
C TYR A 164 -0.73 4.33 20.45
N LEU A 165 -0.63 4.82 21.68
CA LEU A 165 0.63 4.88 22.41
C LEU A 165 0.66 3.73 23.42
N GLU A 166 1.73 2.95 23.36
CA GLU A 166 2.05 1.94 24.36
C GLU A 166 3.06 2.55 25.34
N PHE A 167 2.76 2.49 26.62
CA PHE A 167 3.63 2.96 27.68
C PHE A 167 4.56 1.82 28.09
N ARG A 168 5.88 2.03 27.96
CA ARG A 168 6.88 1.10 28.48
C ARG A 168 7.82 1.84 29.43
N HIS A 169 8.31 1.16 30.45
CA HIS A 169 9.37 1.71 31.28
C HIS A 169 10.70 1.64 30.53
N SER A 170 11.48 2.72 30.56
CA SER A 170 12.77 2.76 29.89
C SER A 170 13.73 1.79 30.55
N THR A 171 14.31 0.91 29.73
CA THR A 171 15.31 -0.06 30.18
C THR A 171 16.64 0.60 30.57
N PHE A 172 16.89 1.83 30.12
CA PHE A 172 18.14 2.55 30.37
C PHE A 172 18.17 3.27 31.72
N THR A 173 17.07 3.90 32.12
CA THR A 173 17.04 4.74 33.33
C THR A 173 16.02 4.27 34.36
N ASN A 174 15.10 3.35 34.04
CA ASN A 174 13.97 2.90 34.88
C ASN A 174 13.04 4.00 35.42
N GLU A 175 13.37 5.27 35.26
CA GLU A 175 12.62 6.42 35.78
C GLU A 175 11.71 7.06 34.72
N HIS A 176 12.05 6.94 33.44
CA HIS A 176 11.27 7.52 32.35
C HIS A 176 10.36 6.50 31.66
N SER A 177 9.13 6.90 31.35
CA SER A 177 8.23 6.13 30.49
C SER A 177 8.46 6.48 29.02
N GLU A 178 8.72 5.46 28.20
CA GLU A 178 8.77 5.53 26.74
C GLU A 178 7.34 5.47 26.19
N LEU A 179 7.01 6.44 25.33
CA LEU A 179 5.74 6.54 24.63
C LEU A 179 5.92 5.96 23.23
N LEU A 180 5.64 4.67 23.05
CA LEU A 180 5.88 3.98 21.81
C LEU A 180 4.64 4.03 20.91
N PRO A 181 4.71 4.65 19.72
CA PRO A 181 3.60 4.64 18.79
C PRO A 181 3.44 3.24 18.17
N MET A 182 2.25 2.69 18.27
CA MET A 182 1.85 1.41 17.69
C MET A 182 0.73 1.61 16.67
N VAL A 183 0.77 0.86 15.58
CA VAL A 183 -0.22 0.95 14.49
C VAL A 183 -1.15 -0.26 14.52
N ASN A 184 -2.46 0.00 14.57
CA ASN A 184 -3.47 -1.04 14.35
C ASN A 184 -3.78 -1.15 12.84
N ALA A 185 -3.31 -2.23 12.21
CA ALA A 185 -3.48 -2.48 10.78
C ALA A 185 -4.94 -2.73 10.34
N GLU A 186 -5.81 -3.17 11.24
CA GLU A 186 -7.23 -3.39 10.93
C GLU A 186 -7.96 -2.04 10.81
N VAL A 187 -7.61 -1.06 11.65
CA VAL A 187 -8.25 0.26 11.67
C VAL A 187 -7.54 1.27 10.75
N CYS A 188 -6.23 1.14 10.55
CA CYS A 188 -5.45 2.07 9.74
C CYS A 188 -6.00 2.17 8.31
N THR A 189 -6.35 3.40 7.91
CA THR A 189 -6.88 3.70 6.57
C THR A 189 -5.80 3.90 5.53
N GLY A 190 -4.57 4.18 5.94
CA GLY A 190 -3.46 4.52 5.06
C GLY A 190 -3.53 5.94 4.49
N CYS A 191 -4.14 6.89 5.21
CA CYS A 191 -4.27 8.28 4.73
C CYS A 191 -2.93 9.03 4.58
N GLY A 192 -1.87 8.61 5.27
CA GLY A 192 -0.53 9.17 5.10
C GLY A 192 -0.21 10.42 5.92
N MET A 193 -1.16 10.94 6.71
CA MET A 193 -0.91 12.12 7.56
C MET A 193 0.25 11.92 8.55
N CYS A 194 0.40 10.71 9.08
CA CYS A 194 1.47 10.35 9.98
C CYS A 194 2.86 10.39 9.31
N GLU A 195 2.97 9.99 8.05
CA GLU A 195 4.22 10.04 7.28
C GLU A 195 4.65 11.49 6.98
N ARG A 196 3.68 12.37 6.70
CA ARG A 196 3.92 13.81 6.57
C ARG A 196 4.36 14.45 7.89
N ALA A 197 3.71 14.08 9.00
CA ALA A 197 3.98 14.65 10.31
C ALA A 197 5.30 14.20 10.93
N CYS A 198 5.91 13.13 10.41
CA CYS A 198 7.16 12.60 10.92
C CYS A 198 8.30 13.62 10.78
N VAL A 199 8.90 14.00 11.91
CA VAL A 199 9.93 15.05 12.02
C VAL A 199 11.32 14.63 11.51
N THR A 200 11.54 13.33 11.27
CA THR A 200 12.83 12.83 10.78
C THR A 200 13.06 13.20 9.32
N ALA A 201 14.34 13.28 8.91
CA ALA A 201 14.71 13.65 7.54
C ALA A 201 14.11 12.69 6.50
N LYS A 202 14.25 11.38 6.75
CA LYS A 202 13.52 10.32 6.08
C LYS A 202 12.45 9.79 7.05
N PRO A 203 11.17 9.75 6.67
CA PRO A 203 10.10 9.36 7.59
C PRO A 203 10.32 7.93 8.08
N THR A 204 10.32 7.76 9.40
CA THR A 204 10.43 6.43 10.05
C THR A 204 9.10 5.69 10.02
N ILE A 205 7.99 6.42 9.95
CA ILE A 205 6.66 5.87 9.69
C ILE A 205 6.30 6.07 8.21
N ARG A 206 6.05 4.97 7.50
CA ARG A 206 5.74 4.98 6.06
C ARG A 206 4.44 4.26 5.80
N VAL A 207 3.63 4.77 4.87
CA VAL A 207 2.42 4.08 4.43
C VAL A 207 2.72 3.28 3.18
N LEU A 208 2.34 2.00 3.20
CA LEU A 208 2.57 1.06 2.11
C LEU A 208 1.25 0.35 1.75
N PRO A 209 1.14 -0.20 0.52
CA PRO A 209 0.00 -1.01 0.12
C PRO A 209 -0.21 -2.21 1.06
N ARG A 210 -1.47 -2.51 1.39
CA ARG A 210 -1.83 -3.56 2.37
C ARG A 210 -1.28 -4.92 1.96
N GLU A 211 -1.38 -5.27 0.69
CA GLU A 211 -0.92 -6.53 0.10
C GLU A 211 0.61 -6.75 0.25
N LYS A 212 1.39 -5.67 0.41
CA LYS A 212 2.85 -5.74 0.57
C LYS A 212 3.31 -5.79 2.02
N VAL A 213 2.44 -5.43 2.96
CA VAL A 213 2.78 -5.33 4.39
C VAL A 213 2.14 -6.44 5.20
N LEU A 214 0.86 -6.72 4.96
CA LEU A 214 0.09 -7.62 5.80
C LEU A 214 0.33 -9.07 5.36
N GLY A 215 0.72 -9.90 6.32
CA GLY A 215 0.69 -11.35 6.16
C GLY A 215 -0.71 -11.91 6.37
N SER A 216 -0.92 -13.13 5.88
CA SER A 216 -2.09 -13.96 6.20
C SER A 216 -1.68 -15.11 7.11
N VAL A 217 -2.52 -15.41 8.10
CA VAL A 217 -2.38 -16.64 8.87
C VAL A 217 -2.78 -17.81 7.96
N GLY A 218 -2.07 -18.93 7.98
CA GLY A 218 -2.49 -20.13 7.24
C GLY A 218 -3.80 -20.71 7.78
N GLU A 219 -4.38 -21.69 7.08
CA GLU A 219 -5.62 -22.36 7.51
C GLU A 219 -5.44 -23.25 8.74
N HIS A 220 -4.20 -23.69 8.99
CA HIS A 220 -3.89 -24.59 10.10
C HIS A 220 -3.89 -23.93 11.49
N TYR A 221 -3.93 -22.60 11.55
CA TYR A 221 -3.84 -21.84 12.80
C TYR A 221 -5.15 -21.09 13.03
N ILE A 222 -6.06 -21.72 13.77
CA ILE A 222 -7.31 -21.13 14.22
C ILE A 222 -7.04 -20.32 15.49
N ARG A 223 -7.54 -19.08 15.51
CA ARG A 223 -7.55 -18.23 16.69
C ARG A 223 -8.91 -18.35 17.34
N SER A 224 -9.06 -19.28 18.29
CA SER A 224 -10.34 -19.55 18.99
C SER A 224 -10.94 -18.32 19.70
N TRP A 225 -10.12 -17.31 19.99
CA TRP A 225 -10.57 -16.05 20.61
C TRP A 225 -11.04 -14.98 19.61
N LYS A 226 -10.93 -15.22 18.29
CA LYS A 226 -11.41 -14.31 17.25
C LYS A 226 -12.67 -14.88 16.60
N GLU A 227 -13.79 -14.21 16.82
CA GLU A 227 -15.08 -14.60 16.30
C GLU A 227 -15.04 -14.71 14.76
N GLY A 228 -15.54 -15.83 14.22
CA GLY A 228 -15.56 -16.11 12.79
C GLY A 228 -14.23 -16.57 12.18
N ASP A 229 -13.14 -16.75 12.93
CA ASP A 229 -11.89 -17.28 12.35
C ASP A 229 -12.01 -18.77 11.95
N GLU A 230 -12.91 -19.51 12.59
CA GLU A 230 -13.20 -20.92 12.31
C GLU A 230 -13.83 -21.17 10.93
N SER A 231 -14.56 -20.18 10.38
CA SER A 231 -15.23 -20.34 9.08
C SER A 231 -14.26 -20.50 7.92
N ARG A 232 -12.98 -20.13 8.10
CA ARG A 232 -11.91 -20.29 7.11
C ARG A 232 -11.62 -21.75 6.74
N ILE A 233 -11.96 -22.68 7.63
CA ILE A 233 -11.78 -24.14 7.39
C ILE A 233 -12.96 -24.69 6.59
N LEU A 234 -14.16 -24.18 6.87
CA LEU A 234 -15.39 -24.64 6.24
C LEU A 234 -15.43 -24.27 4.75
N GLU A 235 -14.85 -23.12 4.37
CA GLU A 235 -14.81 -22.66 2.98
C GLU A 235 -13.89 -23.51 2.08
N ASN A 236 -12.84 -24.13 2.63
CA ASN A 236 -11.82 -24.84 1.84
C ASN A 236 -11.91 -26.37 1.93
N GLY A 237 -12.99 -26.92 2.51
CA GLY A 237 -13.30 -28.34 2.42
C GLY A 237 -12.24 -29.26 3.04
N VAL A 238 -11.49 -28.78 4.03
CA VAL A 238 -10.58 -29.64 4.78
C VAL A 238 -11.44 -30.58 5.61
N SER A 239 -11.50 -31.86 5.21
CA SER A 239 -12.12 -32.87 6.03
C SER A 239 -11.40 -32.86 7.38
N SER A 240 -12.15 -32.59 8.44
CA SER A 240 -11.71 -32.97 9.77
C SER A 240 -11.53 -34.47 9.75
N SER A 241 -10.31 -34.95 9.43
CA SER A 241 -9.95 -36.31 9.76
C SER A 241 -10.28 -36.45 11.25
N PRO A 242 -11.12 -37.42 11.65
CA PRO A 242 -11.52 -37.55 13.03
C PRO A 242 -10.25 -37.92 13.80
N ARG A 243 -9.57 -36.90 14.34
CA ARG A 243 -8.56 -37.12 15.35
C ARG A 243 -9.34 -37.72 16.51
N LYS A 244 -9.09 -39.00 16.79
CA LYS A 244 -9.37 -39.55 18.11
C LYS A 244 -8.94 -38.51 19.12
N ASP A 245 -9.86 -38.17 20.02
CA ASP A 245 -9.70 -37.10 20.98
C ASP A 245 -8.30 -37.16 21.58
N ALA A 246 -7.56 -36.06 21.49
CA ALA A 246 -6.27 -35.95 22.18
C ALA A 246 -6.43 -36.06 23.71
N LEU A 247 -7.65 -36.23 24.23
CA LEU A 247 -7.96 -36.52 25.62
C LEU A 247 -8.06 -38.03 25.93
N ASP A 248 -8.19 -38.92 24.92
CA ASP A 248 -8.29 -40.38 25.17
C ASP A 248 -6.98 -40.95 25.71
N TYR A 249 -5.82 -40.43 25.29
CA TYR A 249 -4.52 -40.95 25.77
C TYR A 249 -4.24 -40.67 27.25
N LEU A 250 -4.91 -39.67 27.85
CA LEU A 250 -4.77 -39.33 29.27
C LEU A 250 -5.64 -40.21 30.17
N ASN A 251 -6.71 -40.80 29.61
CA ASN A 251 -7.65 -41.63 30.35
C ASN A 251 -7.38 -43.13 30.20
N ASP A 252 -6.66 -43.55 29.17
CA ASP A 252 -6.39 -44.98 28.91
C ASP A 252 -5.21 -45.56 29.71
N GLY A 253 -4.53 -44.78 30.55
CA GLY A 253 -3.62 -45.29 31.59
C GLY A 253 -2.48 -46.20 31.13
N GLY A 254 -2.08 -46.14 29.86
CA GLY A 254 -1.06 -47.01 29.28
C GLY A 254 0.36 -46.49 29.48
N PHE A 255 1.09 -47.10 30.42
CA PHE A 255 2.51 -47.42 30.27
C PHE A 255 2.63 -48.86 29.78
#